data_AF-A0A6M2BT87-F1
#
_entry.id   AF-A0A6M2BT87-F1
#
_cell.length_a   1.000
_cell.length_b   1.000
_cell.length_c   1.000
_cell.angle_alpha   90.00
_cell.angle_beta   90.00
_cell.angle_gamma   90.00
#
_symmetry.space_group_name_H-M   'P 1'
#
loop_
_entity.id
_entity.type
_entity.pdbx_description
1 polymer ?
#
loop_
_entity_poly.entity_id
_entity_poly.type
_entity_poly.pdbx_seq_one_letter_code
_entity_poly.pdbx_strand_id
1 'polypeptide(L)'
;MERTVTIVNRLGLHARAAARLVTLASKFECDVRVRKDAREVSGKSIMGVMMLAAAKGSSITLIAEGPDEAQALDELEALIAARFDEES
;
A
#
# COMPACT_ATOMS: atom_id res chain seq x y z
N MET A 1 10.41 6.47 -7.45
CA MET A 1 11.12 5.64 -6.44
C MET A 1 10.35 4.35 -6.12
N GLU A 2 10.99 3.33 -5.55
CA GLU A 2 10.30 2.12 -5.06
C GLU A 2 10.83 1.62 -3.70
N ARG A 3 9.97 0.97 -2.90
CA ARG A 3 10.30 0.32 -1.62
C ARG A 3 9.55 -0.99 -1.45
N THR A 4 10.24 -2.01 -0.95
CA THR A 4 9.61 -3.32 -0.65
C THR A 4 9.32 -3.42 0.83
N VAL A 5 8.07 -3.75 1.17
CA VAL A 5 7.57 -3.83 2.55
C VAL A 5 6.78 -5.12 2.75
N THR A 6 6.71 -5.60 3.99
CA THR A 6 5.96 -6.81 4.35
C THR A 6 4.61 -6.44 4.97
N ILE A 7 3.55 -7.09 4.51
CA ILE A 7 2.21 -6.96 5.10
C ILE A 7 2.19 -7.67 6.46
N VAL A 8 2.02 -6.91 7.55
CA VAL A 8 2.14 -7.42 8.93
C VAL A 8 0.80 -7.54 9.68
N ASN A 9 -0.25 -6.91 9.17
CA ASN A 9 -1.59 -6.93 9.77
C ASN A 9 -2.29 -8.28 9.55
N ARG A 10 -3.23 -8.66 10.43
CA ARG A 10 -3.77 -10.02 10.54
C ARG A 10 -4.51 -10.47 9.27
N LEU A 11 -5.32 -9.60 8.70
CA LEU A 11 -6.18 -9.93 7.54
C LEU A 11 -5.54 -9.58 6.19
N GLY A 12 -4.34 -9.00 6.18
CA GLY A 12 -3.70 -8.49 4.97
C GLY A 12 -4.44 -7.30 4.34
N LEU A 13 -4.33 -7.12 3.02
CA LEU A 13 -5.01 -6.07 2.24
C LEU A 13 -6.51 -6.36 2.02
N HIS A 14 -7.23 -6.65 3.10
CA HIS A 14 -8.69 -6.68 3.17
C HIS A 14 -9.31 -5.27 3.04
N ALA A 15 -10.65 -5.20 2.96
CA ALA A 15 -11.38 -3.96 2.67
C ALA A 15 -10.97 -2.75 3.53
N ARG A 16 -10.80 -2.91 4.85
CA ARG A 16 -10.41 -1.81 5.75
C ARG A 16 -8.98 -1.35 5.49
N ALA A 17 -8.01 -2.26 5.46
CA ALA A 17 -6.61 -1.94 5.17
C ALA A 17 -6.44 -1.29 3.79
N ALA A 18 -7.13 -1.85 2.78
CA ALA A 18 -7.12 -1.33 1.42
C ALA A 18 -7.72 0.08 1.35
N ALA A 19 -8.83 0.35 2.06
CA ALA A 19 -9.40 1.69 2.13
C ALA A 19 -8.42 2.70 2.74
N ARG A 20 -7.75 2.34 3.84
CA ARG A 20 -6.75 3.21 4.47
C ARG A 20 -5.56 3.50 3.55
N LEU A 21 -5.04 2.47 2.87
CA LEU A 21 -3.96 2.61 1.89
C LEU A 21 -4.37 3.56 0.76
N VAL A 22 -5.56 3.34 0.17
CA VAL A 22 -6.07 4.16 -0.93
C VAL A 22 -6.30 5.59 -0.49
N THR A 23 -6.93 5.80 0.67
CA THR A 23 -7.17 7.15 1.21
C THR A 23 -5.86 7.88 1.43
N LEU A 24 -4.82 7.21 1.94
CA LEU A 24 -3.51 7.82 2.13
C LEU A 24 -2.82 8.10 0.79
N ALA A 25 -2.74 7.10 -0.10
CA ALA A 25 -2.13 7.24 -1.43
C ALA A 25 -2.79 8.36 -2.25
N SER A 26 -4.10 8.58 -2.10
CA SER A 26 -4.86 9.60 -2.83
C SER A 26 -4.61 11.03 -2.35
N LYS A 27 -3.88 11.24 -1.23
CA LYS A 27 -3.48 12.58 -0.78
C LYS A 27 -2.29 13.14 -1.56
N PHE A 28 -1.53 12.28 -2.23
CA PHE A 28 -0.31 12.64 -2.91
C PHE A 28 -0.56 12.95 -4.39
N GLU A 29 0.21 13.88 -4.95
CA GLU A 29 0.19 14.24 -6.37
C GLU A 29 0.84 13.16 -7.23
N CYS A 30 1.89 12.50 -6.73
CA CYS A 30 2.59 11.42 -7.43
C CYS A 30 1.68 10.24 -7.78
N ASP A 31 2.04 9.53 -8.84
CA ASP A 31 1.43 8.26 -9.15
C ASP A 31 1.92 7.21 -8.15
N VAL A 32 0.97 6.55 -7.46
CA VAL A 32 1.26 5.47 -6.52
C VAL A 32 0.80 4.15 -7.11
N ARG A 33 1.69 3.17 -7.17
CA ARG A 33 1.44 1.81 -7.62
C ARG A 33 1.85 0.82 -6.54
N VAL A 34 1.14 -0.29 -6.46
CA VAL A 34 1.44 -1.39 -5.54
C VAL A 34 1.62 -2.65 -6.38
N ARG A 35 2.76 -3.31 -6.19
CA ARG A 35 3.11 -4.53 -6.90
C ARG A 35 3.24 -5.70 -5.93
N LYS A 36 2.66 -6.84 -6.29
CA LYS A 36 2.89 -8.13 -5.66
C LYS A 36 3.19 -9.14 -6.75
N ASP A 37 4.34 -9.81 -6.67
CA ASP A 37 4.82 -10.71 -7.71
C ASP A 37 4.84 -10.00 -9.09
N ALA A 38 4.17 -10.58 -10.10
CA ALA A 38 4.05 -9.99 -11.43
C ALA A 38 2.86 -9.02 -11.59
N ARG A 39 2.03 -8.83 -10.56
CA ARG A 39 0.83 -8.01 -10.63
C ARG A 39 1.06 -6.64 -10.02
N GLU A 40 0.78 -5.60 -10.78
CA GLU A 40 0.86 -4.21 -10.36
C GLU A 40 -0.50 -3.54 -10.54
N VAL A 41 -0.88 -2.70 -9.59
CA VAL A 41 -2.15 -1.96 -9.59
C VAL A 41 -1.91 -0.53 -9.11
N SER A 42 -2.82 0.38 -9.42
CA SER A 42 -2.81 1.71 -8.79
C SER A 42 -3.09 1.58 -7.28
N GLY A 43 -2.22 2.18 -6.47
CA GLY A 43 -2.42 2.33 -5.03
C GLY A 43 -3.57 3.28 -4.67
N LYS A 44 -4.08 4.06 -5.63
CA LYS A 44 -5.24 4.94 -5.48
C LYS A 44 -6.57 4.26 -5.89
N SER A 45 -6.54 2.97 -6.26
CA SER A 45 -7.74 2.20 -6.64
C SER A 45 -8.04 1.08 -5.64
N ILE A 46 -9.16 1.22 -4.91
CA ILE A 46 -9.61 0.23 -3.93
C ILE A 46 -9.78 -1.17 -4.53
N MET A 47 -10.39 -1.25 -5.71
CA MET A 47 -10.59 -2.53 -6.40
C MET A 47 -9.25 -3.15 -6.78
N GLY A 48 -8.31 -2.36 -7.30
CA GLY A 48 -6.96 -2.82 -7.64
C GLY A 48 -6.23 -3.39 -6.43
N VAL A 49 -6.18 -2.62 -5.34
CA VAL A 49 -5.48 -3.00 -4.11
C VAL A 49 -6.07 -4.27 -3.49
N MET A 50 -7.40 -4.41 -3.43
CA MET A 50 -8.05 -5.63 -2.93
C MET A 50 -7.75 -6.85 -3.81
N MET A 51 -7.70 -6.66 -5.14
CA MET A 51 -7.40 -7.75 -6.08
C MET A 51 -5.95 -8.26 -6.02
N LEU A 52 -5.01 -7.52 -5.42
CA LEU A 52 -3.66 -8.02 -5.19
C LEU A 52 -3.62 -9.22 -4.22
N ALA A 53 -4.65 -9.37 -3.38
CA ALA A 53 -4.77 -10.47 -2.42
C ALA A 53 -3.50 -10.67 -1.57
N ALA A 54 -2.88 -9.56 -1.10
CA ALA A 54 -1.70 -9.62 -0.27
C ALA A 54 -2.07 -10.00 1.17
N ALA A 55 -1.89 -11.27 1.51
CA ALA A 55 -2.07 -11.78 2.87
C ALA A 55 -0.91 -11.38 3.79
N LYS A 56 -1.09 -11.53 5.11
CA LYS A 56 -0.01 -11.39 6.09
C LYS A 56 1.23 -12.18 5.68
N GLY A 57 2.40 -11.57 5.78
CA GLY A 57 3.68 -12.13 5.38
C GLY A 57 4.01 -11.95 3.89
N SER A 58 3.08 -11.45 3.07
CA SER A 58 3.39 -11.10 1.68
C SER A 58 4.34 -9.91 1.63
N SER A 59 5.35 -9.99 0.78
CA SER A 59 6.11 -8.81 0.35
C SER A 59 5.38 -8.12 -0.80
N ILE A 60 5.26 -6.80 -0.70
CA ILE A 60 4.76 -5.94 -1.77
C ILE A 60 5.80 -4.86 -2.06
N THR A 61 5.85 -4.39 -3.30
CA THR A 61 6.63 -3.20 -3.68
C THR A 61 5.67 -2.02 -3.83
N LEU A 62 5.92 -0.96 -3.05
CA LEU A 62 5.34 0.36 -3.24
C LEU A 62 6.19 1.10 -4.27
N ILE A 63 5.57 1.59 -5.33
CA ILE A 63 6.22 2.43 -6.34
C ILE A 63 5.52 3.78 -6.34
N ALA A 64 6.27 4.86 -6.25
CA ALA A 64 5.76 6.22 -6.36
C ALA A 64 6.55 6.97 -7.43
N GLU A 65 5.91 7.81 -8.22
CA GLU A 65 6.55 8.59 -9.28
C GLU A 65 5.90 9.98 -9.36
N GLY A 66 6.66 11.02 -9.03
CA GLY A 66 6.16 12.40 -9.04
C GLY A 66 6.73 13.29 -7.92
N PRO A 67 6.17 14.50 -7.73
CA PRO A 67 6.77 15.54 -6.89
C PRO A 67 6.92 15.19 -5.40
N ASP A 68 6.02 14.38 -4.86
CA ASP A 68 5.95 13.99 -3.46
C ASP A 68 6.20 12.47 -3.27
N GLU A 69 6.90 11.83 -4.21
CA GLU A 69 7.12 10.37 -4.22
C GLU A 69 7.81 9.85 -2.95
N ALA A 70 8.77 10.60 -2.38
CA ALA A 70 9.48 10.19 -1.18
C ALA A 70 8.57 10.20 0.05
N GLN A 71 7.80 11.28 0.23
CA GLN A 71 6.85 11.41 1.34
C GLN A 71 5.73 10.37 1.24
N ALA A 72 5.21 10.12 0.02
CA ALA A 72 4.21 9.09 -0.21
C ALA A 72 4.70 7.71 0.24
N LEU A 73 5.94 7.35 -0.11
CA LEU A 73 6.52 6.07 0.29
C LEU A 73 6.77 5.99 1.81
N ASP A 74 7.25 7.06 2.45
CA ASP A 74 7.45 7.13 3.90
C ASP A 74 6.14 6.91 4.67
N GLU A 75 5.08 7.62 4.30
CA GLU A 75 3.80 7.51 5.01
C GLU A 75 3.09 6.17 4.73
N LEU A 76 3.17 5.64 3.51
CA LEU A 76 2.61 4.32 3.17
C LEU A 76 3.32 3.18 3.89
N GLU A 77 4.65 3.23 3.98
CA GLU A 77 5.45 2.28 4.74
C GLU A 77 5.10 2.34 6.23
N ALA A 78 5.01 3.55 6.80
CA ALA A 78 4.60 3.75 8.18
C ALA A 78 3.20 3.20 8.47
N LEU A 79 2.23 3.42 7.58
CA LEU A 79 0.87 2.87 7.67
C LEU A 79 0.88 1.33 7.73
N ILE A 80 1.69 0.69 6.88
CA ILE A 80 1.82 -0.77 6.85
C ILE A 80 2.50 -1.28 8.11
N ALA A 81 3.58 -0.64 8.55
CA ALA A 81 4.29 -0.97 9.79
C ALA A 81 3.40 -0.82 11.04
N ALA A 82 2.50 0.17 11.03
CA ALA A 82 1.45 0.36 12.04
C ALA A 82 0.30 -0.67 11.93
N ARG A 83 0.43 -1.71 11.09
CA ARG A 83 -0.56 -2.76 10.86
C ARG A 83 -1.91 -2.21 10.39
N PHE A 84 -1.91 -1.11 9.64
CA PHE A 84 -3.13 -0.39 9.27
C PHE A 84 -4.00 -0.05 10.47
N ASP A 85 -3.40 0.27 11.62
CA ASP A 85 -4.06 0.62 12.90
C ASP A 85 -5.11 -0.42 13.30
N GLU A 86 -4.84 -1.71 13.02
CA GLU A 86 -5.63 -2.80 13.56
C GLU A 86 -5.60 -2.75 15.10
N GLU A 87 -6.79 -2.74 15.72
CA GLU A 87 -6.93 -2.96 17.15
C GLU A 87 -6.36 -4.35 17.50
N SER A 88 -5.63 -4.41 18.62
CA SER A 88 -4.93 -5.62 19.07
C SER A 88 -5.89 -6.71 19.55
#